data_AF-A0A6P0YDT7-F1
#
_entry.id   AF-A0A6P0YDT7-F1
#
_cell.length_a   1.000
_cell.length_b   1.000
_cell.length_c   1.000
_cell.angle_alpha   90.00
_cell.angle_beta   90.00
_cell.angle_gamma   90.00
#
_symmetry.space_group_name_H-M   'P 1'
#
loop_
_entity.id
_entity.type
_entity.pdbx_description
1 polymer ?
#
loop_
_entity_poly.entity_id
_entity_poly.type
_entity_poly.pdbx_seq_one_letter_code
_entity_poly.pdbx_strand_id
1 'polypeptide(L)'
;MKLTFVESYSITALTLILGALATTPANSKPIKEANDGTNTTVNQNGNQFNIEGGIRNGGNLFHSFDKFNVPTNQTANFLTTPDTQNILGRVTGGNASYIN
;
A
#
# COMPACT_ATOMS: atom_id res chain seq x y z
N MET A 1 12.61 1.97 65.86
CA MET A 1 11.45 1.78 64.95
C MET A 1 11.92 2.10 63.54
N LYS A 2 11.85 1.12 62.62
CA LYS A 2 12.42 1.16 61.26
C LYS A 2 11.74 2.22 60.40
N LEU A 3 12.50 3.07 59.70
CA LEU A 3 12.02 3.74 58.49
C LEU A 3 12.51 2.95 57.27
N THR A 4 11.56 2.42 56.50
CA THR A 4 11.76 1.64 55.28
C THR A 4 12.14 2.55 54.11
N PHE A 5 13.28 2.27 53.47
CA PHE A 5 13.64 2.82 52.17
C PHE A 5 12.58 2.39 51.14
N VAL A 6 11.85 3.35 50.59
CA VAL A 6 10.91 3.11 49.50
C VAL A 6 11.74 3.06 48.21
N GLU A 7 11.68 1.90 47.57
CA GLU A 7 12.48 1.45 46.44
C GLU A 7 12.47 2.41 45.24
N SER A 8 13.66 2.90 44.86
CA SER A 8 13.92 3.74 43.68
C SER A 8 13.76 3.02 42.32
N TYR A 9 12.98 1.94 42.23
CA TYR A 9 12.90 1.08 41.04
C TYR A 9 11.74 1.44 40.08
N SER A 10 10.88 2.41 40.44
CA SER A 10 9.69 2.73 39.62
C SER A 10 9.96 3.64 38.41
N ILE A 11 11.09 4.35 38.35
CA ILE A 11 11.35 5.33 37.28
C ILE A 11 12.10 4.72 36.08
N THR A 12 12.90 3.68 36.29
CA THR A 12 13.64 3.00 35.20
C THR A 12 12.75 2.11 34.32
N ALA A 13 11.58 1.69 34.81
CA ALA A 13 10.65 0.89 34.04
C ALA A 13 9.88 1.71 32.98
N LEU A 14 9.70 3.03 33.18
CA LEU A 14 8.92 3.87 32.26
C LEU A 14 9.74 4.34 31.05
N THR A 15 11.07 4.48 31.18
CA THR A 15 11.96 4.87 30.07
C THR A 15 12.29 3.73 29.11
N LEU A 16 12.01 2.46 29.46
CA LEU A 16 12.26 1.33 28.57
C LEU A 16 11.12 1.04 27.58
N ILE A 17 9.92 1.58 27.80
CA ILE A 17 8.74 1.32 26.95
C ILE A 17 8.66 2.30 25.76
N LEU A 18 9.40 3.42 25.79
CA LEU A 18 9.31 4.47 24.77
C LEU A 18 10.30 4.30 23.58
N GLY A 19 11.19 3.30 23.63
CA GLY A 19 12.32 3.17 22.70
C GLY A 19 12.10 2.29 21.46
N ALA A 20 10.93 1.69 21.25
CA ALA A 20 10.73 0.69 20.20
C ALA A 20 9.59 1.03 19.23
N LEU A 21 9.53 2.26 18.75
CA LEU A 21 8.82 2.57 17.50
C LEU A 21 9.82 2.40 16.35
N ALA A 22 10.07 1.14 15.96
CA ALA A 22 10.74 0.86 14.69
C ALA A 22 9.82 1.34 13.57
N THR A 23 10.09 2.51 13.01
CA THR A 23 9.42 2.98 11.80
C THR A 23 9.94 2.14 10.64
N THR A 24 9.16 1.14 10.21
CA THR A 24 9.45 0.47 8.94
C THR A 24 9.43 1.51 7.83
N PRO A 25 10.44 1.60 6.95
CA PRO A 25 10.39 2.52 5.84
C PRO A 25 9.13 2.23 5.03
N ALA A 26 8.25 3.23 4.93
CA ALA A 26 7.08 3.16 4.09
C ALA A 26 7.55 3.19 2.63
N ASN A 27 7.74 2.02 2.03
CA ASN A 27 7.99 1.89 0.60
C ASN A 27 6.73 2.33 -0.15
N SER A 28 6.64 3.62 -0.45
CA SER A 28 5.54 4.19 -1.22
C SER A 28 5.74 3.82 -2.69
N LYS A 29 5.07 2.75 -3.15
CA LYS A 29 4.95 2.46 -4.58
C LYS A 29 4.07 3.52 -5.27
N PRO A 30 4.41 3.99 -6.49
CA PRO A 30 3.57 4.93 -7.24
C PRO A 30 2.19 4.36 -7.57
N ILE A 31 2.15 3.08 -7.93
CA ILE A 31 0.91 2.30 -8.08
C ILE A 31 0.92 1.22 -7.02
N LYS A 32 -0.17 1.15 -6.25
CA LYS A 32 -0.36 0.18 -5.18
C LYS A 32 -1.78 -0.36 -5.25
N GLU A 33 -1.91 -1.67 -5.34
CA GLU A 33 -3.16 -2.41 -5.27
C GLU A 33 -3.92 -2.17 -3.95
N ALA A 34 -5.24 -2.22 -4.00
CA ALA A 34 -6.08 -2.21 -2.81
C ALA A 34 -6.22 -3.64 -2.25
N ASN A 35 -6.17 -3.78 -0.93
CA ASN A 35 -6.46 -5.04 -0.25
C ASN A 35 -7.96 -5.14 0.07
N ASP A 36 -8.78 -5.32 -0.97
CA ASP A 36 -10.24 -5.26 -0.88
C ASP A 36 -10.97 -6.42 -1.60
N GLY A 37 -10.24 -7.48 -1.92
CA GLY A 37 -10.78 -8.66 -2.62
C GLY A 37 -10.87 -8.51 -4.14
N THR A 38 -10.47 -7.37 -4.72
CA THR A 38 -10.42 -7.21 -6.19
C THR A 38 -9.31 -8.06 -6.83
N ASN A 39 -8.38 -8.60 -6.04
CA ASN A 39 -7.23 -9.40 -6.53
C ASN A 39 -6.46 -8.69 -7.66
N THR A 40 -6.35 -7.37 -7.57
CA THR A 40 -5.48 -6.59 -8.44
C THR A 40 -4.04 -6.81 -8.01
N THR A 41 -3.16 -7.11 -8.95
CA THR A 41 -1.73 -7.29 -8.68
C THR A 41 -0.94 -6.29 -9.49
N VAL A 42 0.08 -5.69 -8.88
CA VAL A 42 0.96 -4.71 -9.53
C VAL A 42 2.41 -5.15 -9.40
N ASN A 43 2.99 -5.56 -10.52
CA ASN A 43 4.37 -6.01 -10.62
C ASN A 43 5.20 -4.98 -11.39
N GLN A 44 6.27 -4.47 -10.79
CA GLN A 44 7.14 -3.52 -11.45
C GLN A 44 8.31 -4.23 -12.16
N ASN A 45 8.52 -3.92 -13.44
CA ASN A 45 9.68 -4.31 -14.22
C ASN A 45 10.32 -3.06 -14.83
N GLY A 46 11.43 -2.61 -14.23
CA GLY A 46 12.05 -1.34 -14.59
C GLY A 46 11.08 -0.16 -14.40
N ASN A 47 10.78 0.55 -15.50
CA ASN A 47 9.88 1.70 -15.49
C ASN A 47 8.41 1.33 -15.78
N GLN A 48 8.10 0.05 -15.98
CA GLN A 48 6.75 -0.42 -16.29
C GLN A 48 6.13 -1.12 -15.08
N PHE A 49 4.89 -0.78 -14.76
CA PHE A 49 4.02 -1.51 -13.84
C PHE A 49 3.08 -2.39 -14.64
N ASN A 50 3.27 -3.70 -14.57
CA ASN A 50 2.32 -4.67 -15.09
C ASN A 50 1.19 -4.85 -14.08
N ILE A 51 -0.03 -4.57 -14.54
CA ILE A 51 -1.26 -4.66 -13.76
C ILE A 51 -2.04 -5.85 -14.27
N GLU A 52 -2.31 -6.78 -13.36
CA GLU A 52 -2.93 -8.08 -13.63
C GLU A 52 -4.05 -8.38 -12.62
N GLY A 53 -4.73 -9.52 -12.82
CA GLY A 53 -5.82 -9.96 -11.97
C GLY A 53 -7.07 -9.13 -12.18
N GLY A 54 -7.71 -8.71 -11.08
CA GLY A 54 -8.99 -8.00 -11.14
C GLY A 54 -10.21 -8.91 -11.10
N ILE A 55 -11.40 -8.29 -11.07
CA ILE A 55 -12.68 -8.98 -11.12
C ILE A 55 -13.29 -8.79 -12.50
N ARG A 56 -13.75 -9.86 -13.14
CA ARG A 56 -14.41 -9.80 -14.45
C ARG A 56 -15.93 -9.87 -14.30
N ASN A 57 -16.63 -9.04 -15.06
CA ASN A 57 -18.07 -9.14 -15.28
C ASN A 57 -18.40 -8.80 -16.74
N GLY A 58 -18.72 -9.81 -17.54
CA GLY A 58 -18.82 -9.68 -18.99
C GLY A 58 -17.50 -9.20 -19.59
N GLY A 59 -17.57 -8.23 -20.52
CA GLY A 59 -16.38 -7.60 -21.12
C GLY A 59 -15.66 -6.58 -20.24
N ASN A 60 -16.08 -6.39 -18.99
CA ASN A 60 -15.50 -5.40 -18.09
C ASN A 60 -14.55 -6.08 -17.10
N LEU A 61 -13.33 -5.54 -16.99
CA LEU A 61 -12.34 -5.93 -15.99
C LEU A 61 -12.16 -4.81 -14.97
N PHE A 62 -12.38 -5.12 -13.69
CA PHE A 62 -12.34 -4.16 -12.61
C PHE A 62 -11.07 -4.34 -11.79
N HIS A 63 -10.36 -3.22 -11.56
CA HIS A 63 -9.19 -3.14 -10.69
C HIS A 63 -9.40 -2.13 -9.57
N SER A 64 -8.74 -2.36 -8.44
CA SER A 64 -8.81 -1.47 -7.29
C SER A 64 -7.41 -1.17 -6.77
N PHE A 65 -7.16 0.11 -6.52
CA PHE A 65 -5.87 0.64 -6.12
C PHE A 65 -6.01 1.46 -4.84
N ASP A 66 -5.07 1.29 -3.92
CA ASP A 66 -4.89 2.23 -2.80
C ASP A 66 -4.32 3.56 -3.34
N LYS A 67 -3.38 3.48 -4.29
CA LYS A 67 -2.75 4.63 -4.92
C LYS A 67 -2.48 4.33 -6.39
N PHE A 68 -2.70 5.30 -7.27
CA PHE A 68 -2.42 5.17 -8.69
C PHE A 68 -1.78 6.43 -9.24
N ASN A 69 -0.44 6.42 -9.34
CA ASN A 69 0.35 7.48 -9.94
C ASN A 69 1.24 6.91 -11.03
N VAL A 70 1.32 7.61 -12.16
CA VAL A 70 2.21 7.29 -13.28
C VAL A 70 3.15 8.48 -13.47
N PRO A 71 4.35 8.45 -12.85
CA PRO A 71 5.32 9.52 -13.04
C PRO A 71 5.88 9.53 -14.46
N THR A 72 6.52 10.63 -14.85
CA THR A 72 7.16 10.77 -16.17
C THR A 72 8.12 9.61 -16.43
N ASN A 73 8.14 9.14 -17.68
CA ASN A 73 8.94 8.00 -18.14
C ASN A 73 8.58 6.65 -17.50
N GLN A 74 7.41 6.54 -16.84
CA GLN A 74 6.87 5.28 -16.34
C GLN A 74 5.59 4.89 -17.09
N THR A 75 5.29 3.59 -17.12
CA THR A 75 4.15 3.04 -17.85
C THR A 75 3.30 2.20 -16.92
N ALA A 76 1.98 2.46 -16.90
CA ALA A 76 1.00 1.52 -16.36
C ALA A 76 0.49 0.61 -17.48
N ASN A 77 0.89 -0.65 -17.47
CA ASN A 77 0.56 -1.64 -18.48
C ASN A 77 -0.48 -2.61 -17.94
N PHE A 78 -1.71 -2.55 -18.43
CA PHE A 78 -2.77 -3.48 -18.05
C PHE A 78 -2.73 -4.72 -18.95
N LEU A 79 -2.51 -5.87 -18.36
CA LEU A 79 -2.56 -7.14 -19.08
C LEU A 79 -4.00 -7.65 -19.13
N THR A 80 -4.47 -7.90 -20.34
CA THR A 80 -5.86 -8.32 -20.60
C THR A 80 -5.91 -9.55 -21.48
N THR A 81 -7.13 -10.01 -21.75
CA THR A 81 -7.45 -11.05 -22.71
C THR A 81 -8.32 -10.47 -23.83
N PRO A 82 -8.43 -11.12 -25.01
CA PRO A 82 -9.16 -10.56 -26.17
C PRO A 82 -10.65 -10.25 -25.94
N ASP A 83 -11.27 -10.87 -24.94
CA ASP A 83 -12.65 -10.64 -24.51
C ASP A 83 -12.83 -9.41 -23.60
N THR A 84 -11.75 -8.80 -23.11
CA THR A 84 -11.82 -7.55 -22.35
C THR A 84 -12.15 -6.38 -23.29
N GLN A 85 -13.32 -5.77 -23.07
CA GLN A 85 -13.78 -4.56 -23.76
C GLN A 85 -13.42 -3.30 -22.98
N ASN A 86 -13.54 -3.33 -21.66
CA ASN A 86 -13.24 -2.18 -20.80
C ASN A 86 -12.40 -2.59 -19.59
N ILE A 87 -11.56 -1.66 -19.15
CA ILE A 87 -10.82 -1.73 -17.90
C ILE A 87 -11.27 -0.57 -17.03
N LEU A 88 -11.75 -0.86 -15.83
CA LEU A 88 -12.24 0.12 -14.87
C LEU A 88 -11.38 0.07 -13.61
N GLY A 89 -10.68 1.17 -13.32
CA GLY A 89 -9.91 1.34 -12.10
C GLY A 89 -10.63 2.24 -11.11
N ARG A 90 -10.63 1.86 -9.82
CA ARG A 90 -10.96 2.78 -8.71
C ARG A 90 -9.75 3.02 -7.81
N VAL A 91 -9.68 4.21 -7.22
CA VAL A 91 -8.65 4.57 -6.23
C VAL A 91 -9.31 4.82 -4.88
N THR A 92 -8.86 4.13 -3.83
CA THR A 92 -9.50 4.16 -2.50
C THR A 92 -8.67 4.84 -1.41
N GLY A 93 -7.37 5.08 -1.62
CA GLY A 93 -6.47 5.63 -0.59
C GLY A 93 -6.53 7.15 -0.39
N GLY A 94 -7.57 7.81 -0.87
CA GLY A 94 -7.89 9.23 -0.60
C GLY A 94 -6.97 10.28 -1.23
N ASN A 95 -5.86 9.87 -1.85
CA ASN A 95 -4.93 10.77 -2.54
C ASN A 95 -5.29 10.87 -4.02
N ALA A 96 -5.16 12.08 -4.59
CA ALA A 96 -5.34 12.28 -6.02
C ALA A 96 -4.29 11.51 -6.84
N SER A 97 -4.70 11.05 -8.02
CA SER A 97 -3.82 10.45 -9.01
C SER A 97 -3.06 11.52 -9.79
N TYR A 98 -1.75 11.34 -9.94
CA TYR A 98 -0.88 12.14 -10.78
C TYR A 98 -0.34 11.30 -11.93
N ILE A 99 -0.61 11.73 -13.16
CA ILE A 99 -0.21 11.07 -14.41
C ILE A 99 0.49 12.14 -15.25
N ASN A 100 1.78 11.94 -15.59
CA ASN A 100 2.62 12.95 -16.27
C ASN A 100 3.27 12.41 -17.53
#